data_AF-A0A918CRK2-F1
#
_entry.id   AF-A0A918CRK2-F1
#
_cell.length_a   1.000
_cell.length_b   1.000
_cell.length_c   1.000
_cell.angle_alpha   90.00
_cell.angle_beta   90.00
_cell.angle_gamma   90.00
#
_symmetry.space_group_name_H-M   'P 1'
#
loop_
_entity.id
_entity.type
_entity.pdbx_description
1 polymer ?
#
loop_
_entity_poly.entity_id
_entity_poly.type
_entity_poly.pdbx_seq_one_letter_code
_entity_poly.pdbx_strand_id
1 'polypeptide(L)'
;MPGLGVPVPRRAASQLAAGMPVVPVLIVSGIALVDVIAGSGMFWLPLLAAGPALAASTNGPRGVLCVGFLAAVLGASRGVEEAGLGRETAAVLSALLAVTLASALASALRGRRERVLAAVRSVAEAAQHAVLKPIPETVGPFRVAVRYSAAAAEARIGGDLYALVPTPHGIRLIVGDVRGKGLPAVEIAALVLGVFREAAYDEPDLLAVVGRIERSLARNLGPDDFVTAVVVGHPRPGQLEVVNCGHAPPLLIPASGGVSAVEATRPAPPLGLRGLVDEPPCLEILPFSDGDQLLLYTDGVIEARDRAHEFYPLAERVARHLSDEPEDVLSAIHDELLTHVGGRLHDDAALLLLRMQAVGEGEPVASAQRARETALPESEGPEKPEGPEGPEEPEGREAVPVVSRSRSAAVGTEGGRRTDAAFSAGLGR
;
A
#
# COMPACT_ATOMS: atom_id res chain seq x y z
N MET A 1 21.73 -7.06 42.21
CA MET A 1 23.20 -6.99 42.08
C MET A 1 23.69 -8.38 41.68
N PRO A 2 24.55 -8.58 40.66
CA PRO A 2 25.19 -7.65 39.70
C PRO A 2 24.64 -7.87 38.25
N GLY A 3 24.96 -7.15 37.19
CA GLY A 3 25.83 -6.00 36.96
C GLY A 3 25.40 -5.27 35.68
N LEU A 4 25.35 -3.94 35.75
CA LEU A 4 25.05 -3.03 34.65
C LEU A 4 26.27 -2.92 33.73
N GLY A 5 26.21 -3.58 32.57
CA GLY A 5 27.10 -3.33 31.44
C GLY A 5 26.46 -2.33 30.48
N VAL A 6 26.86 -1.06 30.54
CA VAL A 6 26.50 -0.05 29.55
C VAL A 6 27.26 -0.33 28.25
N PRO A 7 26.59 -0.56 27.10
CA PRO A 7 27.29 -0.66 25.83
C PRO A 7 27.71 0.74 25.35
N VAL A 8 29.03 0.94 25.24
CA VAL A 8 29.65 2.11 24.61
C VAL A 8 29.21 2.20 23.14
N PRO A 9 28.79 3.38 22.61
CA PRO A 9 28.30 3.49 21.25
C PRO A 9 29.47 3.45 20.25
N ARG A 10 29.77 2.28 19.69
CA ARG A 10 30.63 2.11 18.50
C ARG A 10 30.02 2.64 17.18
N ARG A 11 28.92 3.42 17.25
CA ARG A 11 28.19 3.92 16.07
C ARG A 11 28.71 5.25 15.50
N ALA A 12 29.58 5.97 16.21
CA ALA A 12 30.09 7.27 15.72
C ALA A 12 31.20 7.14 14.67
N ALA A 13 32.07 6.13 14.77
CA ALA A 13 33.20 5.95 13.85
C ALA A 13 32.78 5.39 12.48
N SER A 14 31.73 4.57 12.42
CA SER A 14 31.21 4.03 11.16
C SER A 14 30.39 5.04 10.35
N GLN A 15 29.88 6.11 10.98
CA GLN A 15 29.15 7.18 10.27
C GLN A 15 30.08 8.22 9.65
N LEU A 16 31.28 8.44 10.20
CA LEU A 16 32.28 9.34 9.62
C LEU A 16 32.94 8.74 8.37
N ALA A 17 33.07 7.42 8.29
CA ALA A 17 33.56 6.72 7.10
C ALA A 17 32.56 6.69 5.93
N ALA A 18 31.26 6.87 6.20
CA ALA A 18 30.20 6.81 5.18
C ALA A 18 30.11 8.07 4.31
N GLY A 19 30.87 9.13 4.61
CA GLY A 19 30.89 10.39 3.85
C GLY A 19 32.23 10.73 3.19
N MET A 20 33.28 9.93 3.40
CA MET A 20 34.58 10.18 2.80
C MET A 20 34.65 9.54 1.40
N PRO A 21 35.03 10.29 0.34
CA PRO A 21 35.18 9.77 -1.03
C PRO A 21 36.36 8.79 -1.21
N VAL A 22 36.47 7.73 -0.40
CA VAL A 22 37.68 6.89 -0.33
C VAL A 22 38.06 6.33 -1.71
N VAL A 23 37.10 5.76 -2.45
CA VAL A 23 37.35 5.17 -3.78
C VAL A 23 37.77 6.24 -4.81
N PRO A 24 37.04 7.36 -5.00
CA PRO A 24 37.49 8.45 -5.86
C PRO A 24 38.86 9.05 -5.48
N VAL A 25 39.15 9.21 -4.18
CA VAL A 25 40.43 9.72 -3.70
C VAL A 25 41.57 8.76 -4.02
N LEU A 26 41.37 7.45 -3.83
CA LEU A 26 42.36 6.43 -4.19
C LEU A 26 42.65 6.42 -5.69
N ILE A 27 41.63 6.60 -6.54
CA ILE A 27 41.80 6.66 -7.99
C ILE A 27 42.61 7.91 -8.40
N VAL A 28 42.25 9.08 -7.87
CA VAL A 28 43.00 10.33 -8.13
C VAL A 28 44.45 10.20 -7.66
N SER A 29 44.66 9.61 -6.49
CA SER A 29 46.01 9.40 -5.92
C SER A 29 46.82 8.39 -6.74
N GLY A 30 46.18 7.31 -7.22
CA GLY A 30 46.81 6.31 -8.09
C GLY A 30 47.21 6.87 -9.45
N ILE A 31 46.35 7.67 -10.08
CA ILE A 31 46.67 8.38 -11.34
C ILE A 31 47.87 9.30 -11.12
N ALA A 32 47.88 10.08 -10.03
CA ALA A 32 48.99 10.97 -9.73
C ALA A 32 50.31 10.25 -9.42
N LEU A 33 50.26 9.04 -8.85
CA LEU A 33 51.43 8.20 -8.56
C LEU A 33 52.01 7.58 -9.83
N VAL A 34 51.17 7.05 -10.72
CA VAL A 34 51.60 6.50 -12.01
C VAL A 34 52.31 7.55 -12.85
N ASP A 35 51.80 8.78 -12.85
CA ASP A 35 52.41 9.93 -13.52
C ASP A 35 53.84 10.23 -13.00
N VAL A 36 54.07 10.16 -11.68
CA VAL A 36 55.42 10.32 -11.09
C VAL A 36 56.38 9.22 -11.53
N ILE A 37 55.92 7.97 -11.47
CA ILE A 37 56.75 6.80 -11.73
C ILE A 37 57.10 6.70 -13.22
N ALA A 38 56.16 7.02 -14.10
CA ALA A 38 56.34 6.92 -15.53
C ALA A 38 57.39 7.91 -16.07
N GLY A 39 57.63 9.03 -15.38
CA GLY A 39 58.65 10.03 -15.74
C GLY A 39 58.49 10.60 -17.15
N SER A 40 57.36 10.33 -17.79
CA SER A 40 57.05 10.72 -19.15
C SER A 40 56.36 12.07 -19.10
N GLY A 41 56.87 13.09 -19.80
CA GLY A 41 56.18 14.37 -20.06
C GLY A 41 54.93 14.19 -20.94
N MET A 42 54.12 13.18 -20.61
CA MET A 42 52.91 12.74 -21.29
C MET A 42 51.77 13.10 -20.36
N PHE A 43 51.01 14.12 -20.75
CA PHE A 43 49.98 14.76 -19.95
C PHE A 43 48.84 13.79 -19.58
N TRP A 44 48.99 13.03 -18.50
CA TRP A 44 47.88 12.25 -17.91
C TRP A 44 46.94 13.13 -17.07
N LEU A 45 47.20 14.44 -16.97
CA LEU A 45 46.36 15.43 -16.27
C LEU A 45 44.86 15.35 -16.61
N PRO A 46 44.42 15.11 -17.87
CA PRO A 46 43.00 14.98 -18.18
C PRO A 46 42.29 13.82 -17.45
N LEU A 47 43.02 12.77 -17.05
CA LEU A 47 42.44 11.64 -16.29
C LEU A 47 42.15 11.98 -14.83
N LEU A 48 42.72 13.05 -14.28
CA LEU A 48 42.36 13.53 -12.94
C LEU A 48 40.88 13.96 -12.85
N ALA A 49 40.25 14.28 -13.99
CA ALA A 49 38.83 14.60 -14.08
C ALA A 49 37.91 13.38 -13.81
N ALA A 50 38.44 12.16 -13.90
CA ALA A 50 37.69 10.95 -13.54
C ALA A 50 37.34 10.90 -12.04
N GLY A 51 38.17 11.51 -11.18
CA GLY A 51 37.97 11.59 -9.74
C GLY A 51 36.66 12.28 -9.36
N PRO A 52 36.47 13.56 -9.72
CA PRO A 52 35.22 14.28 -9.45
C PRO A 52 33.99 13.60 -10.07
N ALA A 53 34.11 13.04 -11.27
CA ALA A 53 33.02 12.33 -11.92
C ALA A 53 32.57 11.09 -11.13
N LEU A 54 33.50 10.27 -10.65
CA LEU A 54 33.22 9.12 -9.79
C LEU A 54 32.77 9.54 -8.39
N ALA A 55 33.35 10.61 -7.84
CA ALA A 55 32.88 11.16 -6.57
C ALA A 55 31.42 11.60 -6.64
N ALA A 56 30.96 11.99 -7.83
CA ALA A 56 29.58 12.40 -8.03
C ALA A 56 28.61 11.21 -7.92
N SER A 57 29.00 10.01 -8.36
CA SER A 57 28.14 8.83 -8.30
C SER A 57 28.06 8.24 -6.90
N THR A 58 29.09 8.39 -6.08
CA THR A 58 29.15 7.77 -4.75
C THR A 58 28.92 8.74 -3.59
N ASN A 59 29.14 10.05 -3.78
CA ASN A 59 29.11 11.03 -2.70
C ASN A 59 28.24 12.25 -3.02
N GLY A 60 27.91 12.99 -1.96
CA GLY A 60 27.27 14.30 -2.06
C GLY A 60 28.19 15.38 -2.67
N PRO A 61 27.64 16.57 -2.98
CA PRO A 61 28.35 17.63 -3.69
C PRO A 61 29.61 18.11 -2.98
N ARG A 62 29.63 18.09 -1.64
CA ARG A 62 30.84 18.41 -0.85
C ARG A 62 31.99 17.45 -1.13
N GLY A 63 31.71 16.15 -1.22
CA GLY A 63 32.71 15.13 -1.55
C GLY A 63 33.28 15.32 -2.95
N VAL A 64 32.45 15.68 -3.92
CA VAL A 64 32.89 16.00 -5.30
C VAL A 64 33.85 17.18 -5.30
N LEU A 65 33.51 18.26 -4.58
CA LEU A 65 34.35 19.45 -4.50
C LEU A 65 35.69 19.14 -3.82
N CYS A 66 35.72 18.32 -2.77
CA CYS A 66 36.97 17.90 -2.13
C CYS A 66 37.87 17.12 -3.08
N VAL A 67 37.32 16.17 -3.85
CA VAL A 67 38.09 15.38 -4.82
C VAL A 67 38.57 16.23 -5.99
N GLY A 68 37.74 17.16 -6.47
CA GLY A 68 38.14 18.10 -7.51
C GLY A 68 39.20 19.09 -7.05
N PHE A 69 39.14 19.55 -5.79
CA PHE A 69 40.19 20.37 -5.20
C PHE A 69 41.52 19.60 -5.12
N LEU A 70 41.49 18.34 -4.66
CA LEU A 70 42.68 17.48 -4.62
C LEU A 70 43.28 17.29 -6.01
N ALA A 71 42.45 16.97 -7.01
CA ALA A 71 42.86 16.84 -8.39
C ALA A 71 43.49 18.14 -8.94
N ALA A 72 42.94 19.31 -8.58
CA ALA A 72 43.44 20.61 -9.01
C ALA A 72 44.80 20.95 -8.35
N VAL A 73 44.96 20.66 -7.06
CA VAL A 73 46.24 20.86 -6.34
C VAL A 73 47.34 19.99 -6.96
N LEU A 74 47.04 18.71 -7.22
CA LEU A 74 47.98 17.79 -7.85
C LEU A 74 48.34 18.24 -9.28
N GLY A 75 47.35 18.62 -10.09
CA GLY A 75 47.58 19.15 -11.44
C GLY A 75 48.39 20.46 -11.45
N ALA A 76 48.15 21.37 -10.51
CA ALA A 76 48.88 22.63 -10.40
C ALA A 76 50.34 22.42 -9.92
N SER A 77 50.57 21.50 -8.99
CA SER A 77 51.93 21.19 -8.50
C SER A 77 52.86 20.70 -9.63
N ARG A 78 52.34 19.89 -10.56
CA ARG A 78 53.07 19.38 -11.73
C ARG A 78 53.31 20.47 -12.77
N GLY A 79 52.30 21.31 -13.03
CA GLY A 79 52.42 22.42 -13.99
C GLY A 79 53.42 23.51 -13.58
N VAL A 80 53.78 23.60 -12.30
CA VAL A 80 54.83 24.51 -11.79
C VAL A 80 56.24 23.92 -11.97
N GLU A 81 56.39 22.58 -11.94
CA GLU A 81 57.69 21.90 -12.06
C GLU A 81 58.20 21.83 -13.51
N GLU A 82 57.33 21.65 -14.52
CA GLU A 82 57.78 21.39 -15.89
C GLU A 82 57.99 22.64 -16.78
N ALA A 83 57.18 23.69 -16.64
CA ALA A 83 57.38 25.00 -17.30
C ALA A 83 56.24 25.94 -16.88
N GLY A 84 56.54 27.03 -16.17
CA GLY A 84 55.54 27.89 -15.51
C GLY A 84 54.26 28.17 -16.32
N LEU A 85 53.09 27.96 -15.69
CA LEU A 85 51.73 28.33 -16.11
C LEU A 85 51.53 28.62 -17.62
N GLY A 86 51.89 27.66 -18.48
CA GLY A 86 51.62 27.73 -19.91
C GLY A 86 50.12 27.64 -20.22
N ARG A 87 49.71 28.12 -21.40
CA ARG A 87 48.31 28.13 -21.88
C ARG A 87 47.63 26.74 -21.83
N GLU A 88 48.40 25.68 -21.94
CA GLU A 88 47.94 24.28 -21.86
C GLU A 88 47.56 23.85 -20.44
N THR A 89 48.39 24.16 -19.43
CA THR A 89 48.07 23.87 -18.01
C THR A 89 46.82 24.62 -17.54
N ALA A 90 46.67 25.89 -17.97
CA ALA A 90 45.49 26.69 -17.71
C ALA A 90 44.22 26.08 -18.35
N ALA A 91 44.34 25.54 -19.57
CA ALA A 91 43.23 24.88 -20.25
C ALA A 91 42.79 23.60 -19.51
N VAL A 92 43.75 22.79 -19.04
CA VAL A 92 43.43 21.55 -18.31
C VAL A 92 42.84 21.81 -16.93
N LEU A 93 43.39 22.77 -16.17
CA LEU A 93 42.81 23.18 -14.88
C LEU A 93 41.41 23.78 -15.05
N SER A 94 41.17 24.54 -16.12
CA SER A 94 39.84 25.07 -16.46
C SER A 94 38.86 23.95 -16.79
N ALA A 95 39.29 22.95 -17.56
CA ALA A 95 38.48 21.77 -17.87
C ALA A 95 38.16 20.95 -16.59
N LEU A 96 39.15 20.75 -15.72
CA LEU A 96 38.97 20.05 -14.44
C LEU A 96 37.99 20.80 -13.51
N LEU A 97 38.10 22.13 -13.45
CA LEU A 97 37.16 22.96 -12.71
C LEU A 97 35.74 22.83 -13.28
N ALA A 98 35.58 22.89 -14.60
CA ALA A 98 34.29 22.72 -15.26
C ALA A 98 33.67 21.34 -14.97
N VAL A 99 34.46 20.25 -15.09
CA VAL A 99 34.00 18.89 -14.77
C VAL A 99 33.64 18.75 -13.30
N THR A 100 34.42 19.33 -12.39
CA THR A 100 34.14 19.30 -10.94
C THR A 100 32.83 20.01 -10.61
N LEU A 101 32.60 21.21 -11.17
CA LEU A 101 31.37 21.97 -10.97
C LEU A 101 30.16 21.26 -11.56
N ALA A 102 30.27 20.73 -12.78
CA ALA A 102 29.22 19.94 -13.42
C ALA A 102 28.89 18.67 -12.61
N SER A 103 29.91 17.98 -12.11
CA SER A 103 29.77 16.79 -11.26
C SER A 103 29.13 17.11 -9.91
N ALA A 104 29.50 18.24 -9.28
CA ALA A 104 28.91 18.68 -8.03
C ALA A 104 27.44 19.07 -8.21
N LEU A 105 27.09 19.76 -9.29
CA LEU A 105 25.72 20.05 -9.65
C LEU A 105 24.91 18.78 -9.90
N ALA A 106 25.44 17.83 -10.67
CA ALA A 106 24.81 16.54 -10.92
C ALA A 106 24.55 15.76 -9.62
N SER A 107 25.54 15.73 -8.70
CA SER A 107 25.40 15.11 -7.38
C SER A 107 24.33 15.82 -6.53
N ALA A 108 24.30 17.16 -6.53
CA ALA A 108 23.28 17.92 -5.82
C ALA A 108 21.85 17.68 -6.37
N LEU A 109 21.70 17.59 -7.70
CA LEU A 109 20.43 17.29 -8.35
C LEU A 109 19.97 15.86 -8.05
N ARG A 110 20.87 14.87 -8.10
CA ARG A 110 20.59 13.48 -7.69
C ARG A 110 20.11 13.42 -6.23
N GLY A 111 20.87 14.02 -5.30
CA GLY A 111 20.51 14.02 -3.90
C GLY A 111 19.21 14.79 -3.59
N ARG A 112 18.82 15.78 -4.42
CA ARG A 112 17.48 16.39 -4.33
C ARG A 112 16.39 15.43 -4.81
N ARG A 113 16.58 14.78 -5.96
CA ARG A 113 15.63 13.80 -6.52
C ARG A 113 15.40 12.64 -5.55
N GLU A 114 16.46 12.07 -5.00
CA GLU A 114 16.37 10.98 -4.01
C GLU A 114 15.58 11.41 -2.76
N ARG A 115 15.81 12.62 -2.25
CA ARG A 115 15.04 13.16 -1.10
C ARG A 115 13.57 13.38 -1.43
N VAL A 116 13.26 13.91 -2.61
CA VAL A 116 11.87 14.08 -3.05
C VAL A 116 11.19 12.71 -3.19
N LEU A 117 11.86 11.73 -3.82
CA LEU A 117 11.33 10.38 -3.94
C LEU A 117 11.11 9.72 -2.58
N ALA A 118 12.07 9.87 -1.65
CA ALA A 118 11.92 9.37 -0.27
C ALA A 118 10.75 10.04 0.47
N ALA A 119 10.56 11.35 0.30
CA ALA A 119 9.45 12.07 0.91
C ALA A 119 8.10 11.62 0.34
N VAL A 120 7.98 11.51 -0.99
CA VAL A 120 6.77 11.00 -1.66
C VAL A 120 6.44 9.58 -1.19
N ARG A 121 7.44 8.71 -1.07
CA ARG A 121 7.28 7.36 -0.53
C ARG A 121 6.75 7.38 0.90
N SER A 122 7.38 8.14 1.78
CA SER A 122 6.96 8.24 3.18
C SER A 122 5.52 8.77 3.33
N VAL A 123 5.11 9.75 2.51
CA VAL A 123 3.73 10.27 2.51
C VAL A 123 2.76 9.20 2.07
N ALA A 124 3.08 8.46 1.01
CA ALA A 124 2.18 7.45 0.47
C ALA A 124 2.11 6.19 1.37
N GLU A 125 3.21 5.82 2.06
CA GLU A 125 3.19 4.81 3.13
C GLU A 125 2.27 5.25 4.27
N ALA A 126 2.36 6.51 4.72
CA ALA A 126 1.50 7.05 5.76
C ALA A 126 0.02 7.08 5.31
N ALA A 127 -0.25 7.43 4.05
CA ALA A 127 -1.59 7.40 3.48
C ALA A 127 -2.15 5.97 3.44
N GLN A 128 -1.35 4.98 3.03
CA GLN A 128 -1.76 3.58 3.02
C GLN A 128 -2.08 3.08 4.44
N HIS A 129 -1.24 3.38 5.42
CA HIS A 129 -1.50 3.03 6.83
C HIS A 129 -2.75 3.73 7.40
N ALA A 130 -3.07 4.95 6.94
CA ALA A 130 -4.30 5.62 7.34
C ALA A 130 -5.56 4.96 6.76
N VAL A 131 -5.44 4.34 5.58
CA VAL A 131 -6.52 3.64 4.89
C VAL A 131 -6.73 2.22 5.45
N LEU A 132 -5.64 1.49 5.69
CA LEU A 132 -5.60 0.15 6.28
C LEU A 132 -5.67 0.23 7.81
N LYS A 133 -6.89 0.33 8.32
CA LYS A 133 -7.13 0.35 9.77
C LYS A 133 -6.67 -0.98 10.39
N PRO A 134 -5.99 -0.95 11.55
CA PRO A 134 -5.67 -2.16 12.29
C PRO A 134 -6.93 -2.98 12.59
N ILE A 135 -6.86 -4.28 12.37
CA ILE A 135 -7.94 -5.21 12.71
C ILE A 135 -7.63 -5.76 14.12
N PRO A 136 -8.59 -5.68 15.08
CA PRO A 136 -8.41 -6.28 16.39
C PRO A 136 -8.20 -7.81 16.30
N GLU A 137 -7.45 -8.36 17.25
CA GLU A 137 -7.19 -9.82 17.34
C GLU A 137 -8.47 -10.66 17.51
N THR A 138 -9.55 -10.04 17.99
CA THR A 138 -10.87 -10.68 18.15
C THR A 138 -11.95 -9.76 17.63
N VAL A 139 -12.81 -10.26 16.73
CA VAL A 139 -13.96 -9.53 16.22
C VAL A 139 -15.18 -10.46 16.13
N GLY A 140 -16.19 -10.20 16.96
CA GLY A 140 -17.35 -11.08 17.08
C GLY A 140 -16.90 -12.49 17.50
N PRO A 141 -17.32 -13.56 16.80
CA PRO A 141 -16.93 -14.93 17.12
C PRO A 141 -15.55 -15.33 16.55
N PHE A 142 -14.79 -14.40 15.96
CA PHE A 142 -13.55 -14.71 15.26
C PHE A 142 -12.31 -14.29 16.04
N ARG A 143 -11.29 -15.17 16.03
CA ARG A 143 -9.89 -14.75 16.20
C ARG A 143 -9.32 -14.41 14.84
N VAL A 144 -8.61 -13.30 14.76
CA VAL A 144 -8.14 -12.74 13.50
C VAL A 144 -6.66 -12.38 13.61
N ALA A 145 -5.89 -12.75 12.60
CA ALA A 145 -4.53 -12.26 12.41
C ALA A 145 -4.38 -11.65 11.03
N VAL A 146 -3.55 -10.62 10.94
CA VAL A 146 -3.23 -9.93 9.68
C VAL A 146 -1.72 -9.77 9.61
N ARG A 147 -1.15 -10.11 8.45
CA ARG A 147 0.25 -9.85 8.11
C ARG A 147 0.32 -9.17 6.76
N TYR A 148 0.92 -7.99 6.73
CA TYR A 148 1.21 -7.27 5.51
C TYR A 148 2.72 -7.07 5.39
N SER A 149 3.27 -7.39 4.23
CA SER A 149 4.69 -7.27 3.93
C SER A 149 4.89 -6.55 2.60
N ALA A 150 5.46 -5.35 2.66
CA ALA A 150 5.76 -4.55 1.47
C ALA A 150 7.02 -5.02 0.74
N ALA A 151 7.05 -4.90 -0.59
CA ALA A 151 8.17 -5.27 -1.44
C ALA A 151 9.40 -4.36 -1.21
N ALA A 152 10.51 -4.97 -0.75
CA ALA A 152 11.72 -4.27 -0.35
C ALA A 152 12.60 -3.73 -1.50
N ALA A 153 12.31 -4.08 -2.76
CA ALA A 153 13.21 -3.77 -3.87
C ALA A 153 13.34 -2.27 -4.16
N GLU A 154 12.35 -1.44 -3.80
CA GLU A 154 12.34 0.00 -4.16
C GLU A 154 11.35 0.87 -3.35
N ALA A 155 10.80 0.37 -2.23
CA ALA A 155 9.67 1.01 -1.51
C ALA A 155 8.53 1.36 -2.47
N ARG A 156 7.97 0.30 -3.06
CA ARG A 156 6.70 0.36 -3.78
C ARG A 156 5.60 0.27 -2.74
N ILE A 157 4.54 1.03 -2.97
CA ILE A 157 3.41 1.17 -2.05
C ILE A 157 2.28 0.41 -2.72
N GLY A 158 1.71 -0.53 -1.98
CA GLY A 158 0.83 -1.56 -2.52
C GLY A 158 -0.51 -1.08 -3.00
N GLY A 159 -1.09 -1.90 -3.88
CA GLY A 159 -2.52 -1.92 -4.15
C GLY A 159 -3.31 -2.76 -3.15
N ASP A 160 -2.63 -3.58 -2.32
CA ASP A 160 -3.26 -4.44 -1.32
C ASP A 160 -4.19 -3.65 -0.40
N LEU A 161 -5.43 -4.15 -0.30
CA LEU A 161 -6.47 -3.62 0.56
C LEU A 161 -7.09 -4.72 1.40
N TYR A 162 -7.42 -4.37 2.64
CA TYR A 162 -8.23 -5.22 3.49
C TYR A 162 -9.04 -4.40 4.50
N ALA A 163 -10.20 -4.92 4.89
CA ALA A 163 -10.95 -4.43 6.03
C ALA A 163 -11.89 -5.50 6.55
N LEU A 164 -12.03 -5.54 7.88
CA LEU A 164 -13.01 -6.37 8.58
C LEU A 164 -13.88 -5.44 9.44
N VAL A 165 -15.20 -5.54 9.26
CA VAL A 165 -16.18 -4.69 9.95
C VAL A 165 -17.30 -5.55 10.57
N PRO A 166 -17.59 -5.40 11.87
CA PRO A 166 -18.84 -5.88 12.44
C PRO A 166 -19.98 -4.96 12.02
N THR A 167 -21.11 -5.54 11.60
CA THR A 167 -22.28 -4.79 11.12
C THR A 167 -23.57 -5.41 11.64
N PRO A 168 -24.74 -4.74 11.49
CA PRO A 168 -26.03 -5.32 11.85
C PRO A 168 -26.37 -6.62 11.07
N HIS A 169 -25.65 -6.88 9.99
CA HIS A 169 -25.83 -8.04 9.11
C HIS A 169 -24.73 -9.10 9.30
N GLY A 170 -24.03 -9.05 10.44
CA GLY A 170 -22.94 -9.97 10.76
C GLY A 170 -21.56 -9.36 10.55
N ILE A 171 -20.53 -10.20 10.51
CA ILE A 171 -19.16 -9.74 10.23
C ILE A 171 -18.94 -9.74 8.73
N ARG A 172 -18.35 -8.67 8.20
CA ARG A 172 -18.00 -8.55 6.79
C ARG A 172 -16.53 -8.25 6.62
N LEU A 173 -15.93 -8.84 5.61
CA LEU A 173 -14.54 -8.70 5.28
C LEU A 173 -14.37 -8.44 3.78
N ILE A 174 -13.36 -7.66 3.44
CA ILE A 174 -12.81 -7.58 2.09
C ILE A 174 -11.29 -7.75 2.16
N VAL A 175 -10.73 -8.50 1.21
CA VAL A 175 -9.31 -8.53 0.88
C VAL A 175 -9.19 -8.39 -0.64
N GLY A 176 -8.23 -7.63 -1.13
CA GLY A 176 -8.04 -7.47 -2.56
C GLY A 176 -6.73 -6.78 -2.88
N ASP A 177 -6.47 -6.65 -4.18
CA ASP A 177 -5.35 -5.90 -4.71
C ASP A 177 -5.80 -5.01 -5.88
N VAL A 178 -5.32 -3.76 -5.86
CA VAL A 178 -5.55 -2.77 -6.91
C VAL A 178 -4.47 -2.90 -7.96
N ARG A 179 -4.88 -3.06 -9.21
CA ARG A 179 -3.96 -3.04 -10.34
C ARG A 179 -3.14 -1.74 -10.36
N GLY A 180 -1.83 -1.89 -10.28
CA GLY A 180 -0.89 -0.78 -10.32
C GLY A 180 -0.12 -0.67 -9.00
N LYS A 181 0.49 0.49 -8.76
CA LYS A 181 1.28 0.72 -7.54
C LYS A 181 1.42 2.21 -7.26
N GLY A 182 1.83 2.52 -6.03
CA GLY A 182 2.07 3.89 -5.60
C GLY A 182 0.78 4.60 -5.21
N LEU A 183 0.85 5.93 -5.18
CA LEU A 183 -0.24 6.76 -4.67
C LEU A 183 -1.59 6.59 -5.42
N PRO A 184 -1.65 6.39 -6.75
CA PRO A 184 -2.93 6.12 -7.44
C PRO A 184 -3.59 4.81 -6.97
N ALA A 185 -2.81 3.77 -6.69
CA ALA A 185 -3.35 2.51 -6.18
C ALA A 185 -3.94 2.69 -4.77
N VAL A 186 -3.26 3.46 -3.91
CA VAL A 186 -3.76 3.81 -2.56
C VAL A 186 -5.06 4.61 -2.62
N GLU A 187 -5.21 5.52 -3.60
CA GLU A 187 -6.43 6.29 -3.79
C GLU A 187 -7.63 5.38 -4.13
N ILE A 188 -7.44 4.43 -5.05
CA ILE A 188 -8.47 3.44 -5.41
C ILE A 188 -8.77 2.51 -4.22
N ALA A 189 -7.74 2.05 -3.50
CA ALA A 189 -7.94 1.24 -2.29
C ALA A 189 -8.74 2.00 -1.23
N ALA A 190 -8.46 3.29 -1.03
CA ALA A 190 -9.22 4.15 -0.12
C ALA A 190 -10.69 4.30 -0.56
N LEU A 191 -10.95 4.46 -1.85
CA LEU A 191 -12.30 4.50 -2.41
C LEU A 191 -13.05 3.18 -2.16
N VAL A 192 -12.45 2.04 -2.49
CA VAL A 192 -13.04 0.71 -2.30
C VAL A 192 -13.35 0.47 -0.83
N LEU A 193 -12.37 0.70 0.05
CA LEU A 193 -12.55 0.49 1.48
C LEU A 193 -13.54 1.47 2.11
N GLY A 194 -13.60 2.72 1.63
CA GLY A 194 -14.59 3.69 2.06
C GLY A 194 -16.02 3.26 1.71
N VAL A 195 -16.24 2.85 0.46
CA VAL A 195 -17.55 2.35 -0.01
C VAL A 195 -17.90 1.04 0.67
N PHE A 196 -16.97 0.10 0.78
CA PHE A 196 -17.18 -1.16 1.48
C PHE A 196 -17.63 -0.92 2.92
N ARG A 197 -16.96 -0.04 3.67
CA ARG A 197 -17.30 0.25 5.06
C ARG A 197 -18.70 0.84 5.22
N GLU A 198 -19.17 1.66 4.28
CA GLU A 198 -20.52 2.22 4.31
C GLU A 198 -21.57 1.18 3.85
N ALA A 199 -21.37 0.60 2.68
CA ALA A 199 -22.25 -0.43 2.12
C ALA A 199 -22.39 -1.64 3.04
N ALA A 200 -21.32 -2.05 3.74
CA ALA A 200 -21.34 -3.16 4.67
C ALA A 200 -22.30 -2.94 5.85
N TYR A 201 -22.53 -1.68 6.26
CA TYR A 201 -23.48 -1.36 7.32
C TYR A 201 -24.93 -1.24 6.82
N ASP A 202 -25.12 -0.71 5.61
CA ASP A 202 -26.46 -0.39 5.10
C ASP A 202 -27.15 -1.55 4.39
N GLU A 203 -26.40 -2.35 3.63
CA GLU A 203 -26.97 -3.35 2.74
C GLU A 203 -27.08 -4.70 3.44
N PRO A 204 -28.23 -5.39 3.46
CA PRO A 204 -28.34 -6.71 4.08
C PRO A 204 -27.67 -7.82 3.25
N ASP A 205 -27.62 -7.66 1.93
CA ASP A 205 -27.10 -8.66 1.00
C ASP A 205 -25.64 -8.37 0.61
N LEU A 206 -24.80 -9.41 0.59
CA LEU A 206 -23.38 -9.30 0.25
C LEU A 206 -23.17 -8.93 -1.22
N LEU A 207 -24.03 -9.40 -2.13
CA LEU A 207 -23.97 -9.01 -3.55
C LEU A 207 -24.34 -7.53 -3.74
N ALA A 208 -25.25 -6.99 -2.94
CA ALA A 208 -25.57 -5.55 -2.94
C ALA A 208 -24.39 -4.69 -2.49
N VAL A 209 -23.59 -5.16 -1.51
CA VAL A 209 -22.32 -4.51 -1.11
C VAL A 209 -21.36 -4.44 -2.30
N VAL A 210 -21.12 -5.57 -2.96
CA VAL A 210 -20.27 -5.63 -4.17
C VAL A 210 -20.81 -4.71 -5.25
N GLY A 211 -22.13 -4.67 -5.46
CA GLY A 211 -22.79 -3.77 -6.40
C GLY A 211 -22.61 -2.27 -6.07
N ARG A 212 -22.51 -1.88 -4.79
CA ARG A 212 -22.18 -0.50 -4.40
C ARG A 212 -20.72 -0.15 -4.73
N ILE A 213 -19.80 -1.08 -4.49
CA ILE A 213 -18.38 -0.91 -4.84
C ILE A 213 -18.24 -0.75 -6.36
N GLU A 214 -18.81 -1.65 -7.14
CA GLU A 214 -18.80 -1.60 -8.62
C GLU A 214 -19.35 -0.28 -9.16
N ARG A 215 -20.50 0.17 -8.64
CA ARG A 215 -21.08 1.47 -9.05
C ARG A 215 -20.15 2.64 -8.73
N SER A 216 -19.42 2.58 -7.62
CA SER A 216 -18.46 3.62 -7.26
C SER A 216 -17.24 3.59 -8.17
N LEU A 217 -16.69 2.41 -8.43
CA LEU A 217 -15.56 2.23 -9.34
C LEU A 217 -15.92 2.70 -10.75
N ALA A 218 -17.08 2.31 -11.30
CA ALA A 218 -17.53 2.76 -12.61
C ALA A 218 -17.58 4.29 -12.80
N ARG A 219 -17.65 5.08 -11.72
CA ARG A 219 -17.61 6.56 -11.77
C ARG A 219 -16.22 7.16 -11.60
N ASN A 220 -15.29 6.44 -10.97
CA ASN A 220 -14.02 6.99 -10.50
C ASN A 220 -12.79 6.28 -11.06
N LEU A 221 -12.92 5.09 -11.65
CA LEU A 221 -11.80 4.33 -12.20
C LEU A 221 -11.42 4.82 -13.60
N GLY A 222 -10.12 4.77 -13.89
CA GLY A 222 -9.62 4.89 -15.26
C GLY A 222 -10.01 3.66 -16.10
N PRO A 223 -9.98 3.76 -17.45
CA PRO A 223 -10.43 2.69 -18.34
C PRO A 223 -9.62 1.39 -18.23
N ASP A 224 -8.37 1.45 -17.76
CA ASP A 224 -7.48 0.29 -17.65
C ASP A 224 -7.29 -0.20 -16.20
N ASP A 225 -7.89 0.47 -15.22
CA ASP A 225 -7.70 0.17 -13.81
C ASP A 225 -8.77 -0.79 -13.32
N PHE A 226 -8.40 -1.68 -12.41
CA PHE A 226 -9.30 -2.68 -11.84
C PHE A 226 -8.84 -3.10 -10.46
N VAL A 227 -9.72 -3.75 -9.70
CA VAL A 227 -9.42 -4.25 -8.37
C VAL A 227 -9.83 -5.70 -8.29
N THR A 228 -8.88 -6.59 -8.01
CA THR A 228 -9.22 -7.97 -7.66
C THR A 228 -9.63 -7.98 -6.19
N ALA A 229 -10.74 -8.62 -5.84
CA ALA A 229 -11.14 -8.71 -4.44
C ALA A 229 -11.94 -9.98 -4.13
N VAL A 230 -11.83 -10.44 -2.89
CA VAL A 230 -12.78 -11.36 -2.27
C VAL A 230 -13.51 -10.62 -1.15
N VAL A 231 -14.83 -10.66 -1.20
CA VAL A 231 -15.72 -10.12 -0.17
C VAL A 231 -16.37 -11.28 0.56
N VAL A 232 -16.29 -11.27 1.88
CA VAL A 232 -16.78 -12.34 2.75
C VAL A 232 -17.79 -11.79 3.74
N GLY A 233 -18.87 -12.53 3.98
CA GLY A 233 -19.88 -12.26 4.98
C GLY A 233 -20.08 -13.45 5.92
N HIS A 234 -20.26 -13.18 7.20
CA HIS A 234 -20.73 -14.14 8.18
C HIS A 234 -22.05 -13.64 8.77
N PRO A 235 -23.18 -13.87 8.08
CA PRO A 235 -24.47 -13.31 8.48
C PRO A 235 -25.09 -14.03 9.69
N ARG A 236 -24.74 -15.30 9.90
CA ARG A 236 -25.24 -16.13 10.99
C ARG A 236 -24.28 -17.30 11.29
N PRO A 237 -24.33 -17.87 12.51
CA PRO A 237 -23.49 -19.00 12.89
C PRO A 237 -23.58 -20.17 11.90
N GLY A 238 -22.47 -20.87 11.68
CA GLY A 238 -22.42 -22.04 10.82
C GLY A 238 -22.36 -21.74 9.32
N GLN A 239 -22.47 -20.48 8.89
CA GLN A 239 -22.52 -20.11 7.48
C GLN A 239 -21.52 -18.99 7.14
N LEU A 240 -20.79 -19.18 6.05
CA LEU A 240 -19.96 -18.16 5.42
C LEU A 240 -20.47 -17.88 4.00
N GLU A 241 -20.49 -16.62 3.63
CA GLU A 241 -20.82 -16.14 2.29
C GLU A 241 -19.55 -15.57 1.65
N VAL A 242 -19.24 -15.97 0.42
CA VAL A 242 -18.03 -15.54 -0.29
C VAL A 242 -18.40 -15.09 -1.70
N VAL A 243 -17.93 -13.91 -2.08
CA VAL A 243 -18.00 -13.40 -3.45
C VAL A 243 -16.58 -13.12 -3.91
N ASN A 244 -16.10 -13.89 -4.88
CA ASN A 244 -14.79 -13.69 -5.48
C ASN A 244 -14.92 -12.88 -6.79
N CYS A 245 -14.36 -11.68 -6.80
CA CYS A 245 -14.30 -10.75 -7.92
C CYS A 245 -12.90 -10.77 -8.55
N GLY A 246 -12.56 -11.89 -9.20
CA GLY A 246 -11.31 -12.05 -9.96
C GLY A 246 -10.03 -12.12 -9.11
N HIS A 247 -10.13 -12.43 -7.82
CA HIS A 247 -9.00 -12.58 -6.90
C HIS A 247 -8.61 -14.04 -6.69
N ALA A 248 -7.45 -14.27 -6.07
CA ALA A 248 -7.02 -15.60 -5.68
C ALA A 248 -8.06 -16.28 -4.75
N PRO A 249 -8.45 -17.53 -5.00
CA PRO A 249 -9.41 -18.25 -4.16
C PRO A 249 -8.93 -18.33 -2.70
N PRO A 250 -9.75 -17.96 -1.69
CA PRO A 250 -9.35 -18.10 -0.31
C PRO A 250 -9.24 -19.58 0.07
N LEU A 251 -8.38 -19.92 1.03
CA LEU A 251 -8.24 -21.29 1.52
C LEU A 251 -9.15 -21.52 2.72
N LEU A 252 -10.03 -22.51 2.61
CA LEU A 252 -10.80 -23.05 3.71
C LEU A 252 -9.99 -24.15 4.40
N ILE A 253 -9.94 -24.08 5.72
CA ILE A 253 -9.17 -24.98 6.58
C ILE A 253 -10.15 -25.52 7.65
N PRO A 254 -10.83 -26.64 7.39
CA PRO A 254 -11.75 -27.23 8.34
C PRO A 254 -11.04 -27.68 9.63
N ALA A 255 -11.71 -27.61 10.77
CA ALA A 255 -11.20 -28.15 12.04
C ALA A 255 -10.98 -29.67 11.98
N SER A 256 -11.71 -30.37 11.11
CA SER A 256 -11.50 -31.81 10.83
C SER A 256 -10.21 -32.11 10.06
N GLY A 257 -9.52 -31.07 9.58
CA GLY A 257 -8.28 -31.16 8.81
C GLY A 257 -8.50 -31.02 7.31
N GLY A 258 -7.37 -30.85 6.61
CA GLY A 258 -7.34 -30.56 5.18
C GLY A 258 -7.28 -29.06 4.89
N VAL A 259 -6.86 -28.73 3.66
CA VAL A 259 -6.83 -27.37 3.14
C VAL A 259 -7.38 -27.43 1.72
N SER A 260 -8.37 -26.60 1.41
CA SER A 260 -8.98 -26.55 0.09
C SER A 260 -9.25 -25.11 -0.34
N ALA A 261 -8.97 -24.80 -1.61
CA ALA A 261 -9.35 -23.53 -2.20
C ALA A 261 -10.88 -23.44 -2.35
N VAL A 262 -11.45 -22.30 -1.99
CA VAL A 262 -12.85 -21.96 -2.26
C VAL A 262 -12.95 -21.42 -3.68
N GLU A 263 -13.05 -22.35 -4.63
CA GLU A 263 -13.23 -22.00 -6.03
C GLU A 263 -14.61 -21.41 -6.26
N ALA A 264 -14.67 -20.33 -7.04
CA ALA A 264 -15.94 -19.78 -7.48
C ALA A 264 -16.61 -20.76 -8.45
N THR A 265 -17.89 -21.08 -8.22
CA THR A 265 -18.68 -21.91 -9.13
C THR A 265 -18.71 -21.32 -10.54
N ARG A 266 -18.70 -19.98 -10.62
CA ARG A 266 -18.51 -19.24 -11.86
C ARG A 266 -17.52 -18.09 -11.63
N PRO A 267 -16.45 -18.00 -12.45
CA PRO A 267 -15.52 -16.87 -12.36
C PRO A 267 -16.24 -15.55 -12.60
N ALA A 268 -16.00 -14.56 -11.74
CA ALA A 268 -16.39 -13.17 -11.97
C ALA A 268 -15.14 -12.36 -12.35
N PRO A 269 -15.27 -11.34 -13.21
CA PRO A 269 -14.16 -10.44 -13.50
C PRO A 269 -13.76 -9.63 -12.26
N PRO A 270 -12.56 -9.03 -12.27
CA PRO A 270 -12.18 -8.02 -11.29
C PRO A 270 -13.19 -6.87 -11.21
N LEU A 271 -13.29 -6.26 -10.03
CA LEU A 271 -14.10 -5.08 -9.81
C LEU A 271 -13.65 -3.93 -10.73
N GLY A 272 -14.60 -3.18 -11.27
CA GLY A 272 -14.35 -2.15 -12.29
C GLY A 272 -14.40 -2.68 -13.73
N LEU A 273 -14.32 -3.99 -13.94
CA LEU A 273 -14.41 -4.64 -15.25
C LEU A 273 -15.74 -5.36 -15.48
N ARG A 274 -16.74 -5.13 -14.62
CA ARG A 274 -18.05 -5.77 -14.74
C ARG A 274 -18.73 -5.54 -16.09
N GLY A 275 -18.50 -4.41 -16.74
CA GLY A 275 -19.06 -4.13 -18.07
C GLY A 275 -18.60 -5.07 -19.19
N LEU A 276 -17.63 -5.97 -18.92
CA LEU A 276 -17.17 -6.99 -19.86
C LEU A 276 -18.00 -8.28 -19.85
N VAL A 277 -18.87 -8.46 -18.85
CA VAL A 277 -19.73 -9.65 -18.71
C VAL A 277 -21.15 -9.23 -18.34
N ASP A 278 -22.14 -9.98 -18.82
CA ASP A 278 -23.55 -9.70 -18.51
C ASP A 278 -23.98 -10.40 -17.20
N GLU A 279 -23.27 -11.44 -16.79
CA GLU A 279 -23.59 -12.24 -15.62
C GLU A 279 -23.24 -11.55 -14.30
N PRO A 280 -24.11 -11.63 -13.28
CA PRO A 280 -23.78 -11.16 -11.94
C PRO A 280 -22.74 -12.08 -11.27
N PRO A 281 -21.92 -11.52 -10.36
CA PRO A 281 -20.98 -12.31 -9.57
C PRO A 281 -21.71 -13.39 -8.75
N CYS A 282 -21.02 -14.52 -8.55
CA CYS A 282 -21.57 -15.67 -7.84
C CYS A 282 -21.39 -15.50 -6.33
N LEU A 283 -22.44 -15.81 -5.57
CA LEU A 283 -22.39 -15.91 -4.11
C LEU A 283 -22.21 -17.37 -3.72
N GLU A 284 -21.06 -17.69 -3.16
CA GLU A 284 -20.78 -19.03 -2.62
C GLU A 284 -21.19 -19.07 -1.14
N ILE A 285 -21.95 -20.09 -0.76
CA ILE A 285 -22.37 -20.33 0.62
C ILE A 285 -21.69 -21.60 1.11
N LEU A 286 -20.91 -21.47 2.18
CA LEU A 286 -20.10 -22.55 2.73
C LEU A 286 -20.46 -22.81 4.20
N PRO A 287 -20.41 -24.07 4.66
CA PRO A 287 -20.42 -24.36 6.08
C PRO A 287 -19.16 -23.77 6.74
N PHE A 288 -19.32 -23.15 7.90
CA PHE A 288 -18.20 -22.59 8.67
C PHE A 288 -18.46 -22.74 10.15
N SER A 289 -17.87 -23.78 10.73
CA SER A 289 -18.12 -24.28 12.07
C SER A 289 -17.00 -23.89 13.04
N ASP A 290 -17.23 -24.13 14.32
CA ASP A 290 -16.27 -23.96 15.40
C ASP A 290 -14.90 -24.58 15.07
N GLY A 291 -13.84 -23.76 15.18
CA GLY A 291 -12.47 -24.16 14.88
C GLY A 291 -12.08 -24.05 13.40
N ASP A 292 -13.03 -23.92 12.47
CA ASP A 292 -12.73 -23.73 11.05
C ASP A 292 -11.98 -22.41 10.84
N GLN A 293 -11.07 -22.39 9.88
CA GLN A 293 -10.30 -21.22 9.51
C GLN A 293 -10.46 -20.89 8.03
N LEU A 294 -10.35 -19.60 7.72
CA LEU A 294 -10.36 -19.06 6.37
C LEU A 294 -9.15 -18.17 6.18
N LEU A 295 -8.28 -18.53 5.25
CA LEU A 295 -7.12 -17.74 4.86
C LEU A 295 -7.43 -16.97 3.58
N LEU A 296 -7.41 -15.65 3.65
CA LEU A 296 -7.39 -14.76 2.49
C LEU A 296 -5.98 -14.23 2.29
N TYR A 297 -5.61 -14.03 1.04
CA TYR A 297 -4.26 -13.63 0.68
C TYR A 297 -4.24 -12.93 -0.68
N THR A 298 -3.28 -12.03 -0.88
CA THR A 298 -3.05 -11.39 -2.18
C THR A 298 -2.09 -12.22 -3.03
N ASP A 299 -2.07 -11.93 -4.33
CA ASP A 299 -1.28 -12.66 -5.33
C ASP A 299 0.22 -12.62 -5.03
N GLY A 300 0.76 -11.56 -4.44
CA GLY A 300 2.17 -11.48 -4.06
C GLY A 300 2.65 -12.58 -3.09
N VAL A 301 1.74 -13.31 -2.44
CA VAL A 301 2.06 -14.54 -1.70
C VAL A 301 2.30 -15.73 -2.63
N ILE A 302 1.36 -16.02 -3.53
CA ILE A 302 1.40 -17.20 -4.40
C ILE A 302 2.29 -16.99 -5.62
N GLU A 303 2.46 -15.74 -6.06
CA GLU A 303 3.36 -15.35 -7.14
C GLU A 303 4.81 -15.20 -6.68
N ALA A 304 5.08 -15.32 -5.37
CA ALA A 304 6.43 -15.32 -4.83
C ALA A 304 7.23 -16.49 -5.40
N ARG A 305 8.42 -16.19 -5.94
CA ARG A 305 9.27 -17.17 -6.61
C ARG A 305 10.59 -17.38 -5.88
N ASP A 306 11.04 -18.63 -5.86
CA ASP A 306 12.40 -18.95 -5.43
C ASP A 306 13.43 -18.66 -6.54
N ARG A 307 14.69 -19.03 -6.29
CA ARG A 307 15.78 -18.89 -7.28
C ARG A 307 15.63 -19.79 -8.51
N ALA A 308 14.81 -20.83 -8.43
CA ALA A 308 14.47 -21.70 -9.55
C ALA A 308 13.24 -21.20 -10.32
N HIS A 309 12.67 -20.07 -9.93
CA HIS A 309 11.43 -19.49 -10.45
C HIS A 309 10.16 -20.30 -10.13
N GLU A 310 10.20 -21.16 -9.12
CA GLU A 310 9.05 -21.94 -8.66
C GLU A 310 8.19 -21.11 -7.70
N PHE A 311 6.87 -21.18 -7.91
CA PHE A 311 5.87 -20.48 -7.09
C PHE A 311 5.80 -21.04 -5.68
N TYR A 312 5.42 -20.20 -4.72
CA TYR A 312 5.23 -20.62 -3.34
C TYR A 312 3.98 -21.50 -3.18
N PRO A 313 4.10 -22.77 -2.74
CA PRO A 313 2.98 -23.70 -2.69
C PRO A 313 2.12 -23.48 -1.43
N LEU A 314 1.45 -22.33 -1.32
CA LEU A 314 0.80 -21.84 -0.10
C LEU A 314 -0.06 -22.88 0.62
N ALA A 315 -0.92 -23.61 -0.08
CA ALA A 315 -1.83 -24.59 0.53
C ALA A 315 -1.09 -25.73 1.26
N GLU A 316 0.00 -26.25 0.67
CA GLU A 316 0.86 -27.26 1.30
C GLU A 316 1.62 -26.72 2.50
N ARG A 317 1.98 -25.43 2.45
CA ARG A 317 2.72 -24.76 3.52
C ARG A 317 1.82 -24.48 4.73
N VAL A 318 0.62 -23.98 4.48
CA VAL A 318 -0.43 -23.76 5.49
C VAL A 318 -0.75 -25.05 6.23
N ALA A 319 -0.93 -26.16 5.51
CA ALA A 319 -1.27 -27.45 6.10
C ALA A 319 -0.22 -27.96 7.12
N ARG A 320 1.04 -27.51 7.03
CA ARG A 320 2.13 -27.91 7.93
C ARG A 320 2.26 -27.02 9.18
N HIS A 321 1.65 -25.85 9.19
CA HIS A 321 1.77 -24.85 10.26
C HIS A 321 0.44 -24.55 10.95
N LEU A 322 -0.55 -25.44 10.83
CA LEU A 322 -1.85 -25.24 11.45
C LEU A 322 -1.72 -25.15 12.98
N SER A 323 -2.31 -24.09 13.54
CA SER A 323 -2.37 -23.80 14.97
C SER A 323 -3.74 -23.23 15.31
N ASP A 324 -4.12 -23.32 16.58
CA ASP A 324 -5.32 -22.66 17.12
C ASP A 324 -5.15 -21.14 17.24
N GLU A 325 -3.91 -20.65 17.19
CA GLU A 325 -3.58 -19.23 17.24
C GLU A 325 -3.27 -18.71 15.82
N PRO A 326 -4.15 -17.88 15.20
CA PRO A 326 -3.97 -17.41 13.84
C PRO A 326 -2.65 -16.66 13.60
N GLU A 327 -2.16 -15.96 14.63
CA GLU A 327 -0.92 -15.19 14.58
C GLU A 327 0.32 -16.07 14.39
N ASP A 328 0.34 -17.24 15.04
CA ASP A 328 1.42 -18.20 14.92
C ASP A 328 1.47 -18.80 13.51
N VAL A 329 0.29 -19.13 12.96
CA VAL A 329 0.15 -19.65 11.58
C VAL A 329 0.69 -18.63 10.59
N LEU A 330 0.24 -17.38 10.68
CA LEU A 330 0.67 -16.33 9.74
C LEU A 330 2.16 -15.99 9.89
N SER A 331 2.70 -16.00 11.11
CA SER A 331 4.12 -15.74 11.34
C SER A 331 4.99 -16.87 10.75
N ALA A 332 4.59 -18.13 10.94
CA ALA A 332 5.30 -19.28 10.36
C ALA A 332 5.26 -19.27 8.82
N ILE A 333 4.10 -18.97 8.22
CA ILE A 333 3.95 -18.85 6.76
C ILE A 333 4.80 -17.70 6.23
N HIS A 334 4.81 -16.56 6.91
CA HIS A 334 5.58 -15.39 6.50
C HIS A 334 7.09 -15.66 6.53
N ASP A 335 7.60 -16.27 7.60
CA ASP A 335 9.02 -16.62 7.72
C ASP A 335 9.45 -17.63 6.65
N GLU A 336 8.59 -18.61 6.34
CA GLU A 336 8.83 -19.58 5.28
C GLU A 336 8.77 -18.93 3.88
N LEU A 337 7.83 -18.02 3.65
CA LEU A 337 7.72 -17.23 2.42
C LEU A 337 9.00 -16.40 2.19
N LEU A 338 9.49 -15.70 3.22
CA LEU A 338 10.75 -14.95 3.14
C LEU A 338 11.94 -15.87 2.87
N THR A 339 11.96 -17.05 3.46
CA THR A 339 12.99 -18.06 3.21
C THR A 339 12.94 -18.55 1.75
N HIS A 340 11.75 -18.80 1.21
CA HIS A 340 11.51 -19.24 -0.17
C HIS A 340 12.07 -18.24 -1.19
N VAL A 341 11.79 -16.94 -1.01
CA VAL A 341 12.26 -15.88 -1.92
C VAL A 341 13.72 -15.44 -1.69
N GLY A 342 14.39 -15.98 -0.66
CA GLY A 342 15.76 -15.59 -0.32
C GLY A 342 15.88 -14.23 0.39
N GLY A 343 14.83 -13.82 1.10
CA GLY A 343 14.83 -12.74 2.10
C GLY A 343 14.13 -11.43 1.70
N ARG A 344 13.70 -11.26 0.44
CA ARG A 344 12.95 -10.06 0.00
C ARG A 344 11.85 -10.42 -0.99
N LEU A 345 10.66 -9.90 -0.75
CA LEU A 345 9.54 -10.04 -1.67
C LEU A 345 9.70 -9.15 -2.90
N HIS A 346 9.16 -9.62 -4.03
CA HIS A 346 9.11 -8.91 -5.30
C HIS A 346 7.88 -8.03 -5.44
N ASP A 347 6.78 -8.44 -4.82
CA ASP A 347 5.52 -7.71 -4.74
C ASP A 347 5.01 -7.66 -3.30
N ASP A 348 3.97 -6.87 -3.07
CA ASP A 348 3.32 -6.76 -1.78
C ASP A 348 2.53 -8.02 -1.46
N ALA A 349 2.56 -8.43 -0.20
CA ALA A 349 1.89 -9.63 0.26
C ALA A 349 1.07 -9.33 1.52
N ALA A 350 -0.24 -9.52 1.40
CA ALA A 350 -1.17 -9.53 2.51
C ALA A 350 -1.66 -10.95 2.78
N LEU A 351 -1.70 -11.30 4.06
CA LEU A 351 -2.28 -12.52 4.60
C LEU A 351 -3.27 -12.12 5.70
N LEU A 352 -4.48 -12.65 5.64
CA LEU A 352 -5.50 -12.48 6.66
C LEU A 352 -6.12 -13.82 6.99
N LEU A 353 -6.01 -14.24 8.24
CA LEU A 353 -6.53 -15.50 8.73
C LEU A 353 -7.64 -15.24 9.74
N LEU A 354 -8.83 -15.77 9.47
CA LEU A 354 -9.93 -15.83 10.44
C LEU A 354 -10.06 -17.24 10.96
N ARG A 355 -10.28 -17.39 12.26
CA ARG A 355 -10.65 -18.64 12.91
C ARG A 355 -11.94 -18.47 13.69
N MET A 356 -12.92 -19.33 13.43
CA MET A 356 -14.13 -19.41 14.25
C MET A 356 -13.75 -19.92 15.64
N GLN A 357 -14.05 -19.13 16.68
CA GLN A 357 -13.88 -19.60 18.04
C GLN A 357 -14.90 -20.69 18.34
N ALA A 358 -14.43 -21.79 18.92
CA ALA A 358 -15.35 -22.75 19.53
C ALA A 358 -16.15 -22.04 20.62
N VAL A 359 -17.47 -22.17 20.59
CA VAL A 359 -18.32 -21.63 21.65
C VAL A 359 -17.98 -22.40 22.93
N GLY A 360 -17.17 -21.81 23.80
CA GLY A 360 -17.05 -22.28 25.17
C GLY A 360 -18.39 -22.08 25.88
N GLU A 361 -18.85 -23.06 26.66
CA GLU A 361 -19.93 -22.85 27.62
C GLU A 361 -19.53 -21.70 28.57
N GLY A 362 -19.98 -20.47 28.28
CA GLY A 362 -19.51 -19.28 28.99
C GLY A 362 -20.25 -18.01 28.61
N GLU A 363 -21.33 -17.74 29.37
CA GLU A 363 -22.12 -16.52 29.55
C GLU A 363 -22.73 -15.80 28.32
N PRO A 364 -24.08 -15.69 28.25
CA PRO A 364 -24.74 -14.76 27.34
C PRO A 364 -24.26 -13.33 27.61
N VAL A 365 -23.96 -12.60 26.53
CA VAL A 365 -23.61 -11.18 26.53
C VAL A 365 -24.80 -10.35 27.03
N ALA A 366 -24.97 -10.29 28.35
CA ALA A 366 -25.88 -9.38 29.05
C ALA A 366 -25.16 -8.05 29.32
N SER A 367 -24.62 -7.42 28.27
CA SER A 367 -23.92 -6.13 28.39
C SER A 367 -24.28 -5.16 27.26
N ALA A 368 -25.56 -5.15 26.86
CA ALA A 368 -26.17 -4.06 26.08
C ALA A 368 -27.43 -3.46 26.74
N GLN A 369 -27.93 -4.04 27.84
CA GLN A 369 -29.15 -3.56 28.51
C GLN A 369 -28.91 -2.78 29.81
N ARG A 370 -27.73 -2.87 30.45
CA ARG A 370 -27.41 -2.11 31.67
C ARG A 370 -27.03 -0.64 31.44
N ALA A 371 -26.90 -0.19 30.19
CA ALA A 371 -26.67 1.23 29.87
C ALA A 371 -27.96 2.04 29.68
N ARG A 372 -29.15 1.42 29.79
CA ARG A 372 -30.45 2.11 29.67
C ARG A 372 -31.16 2.37 30.98
N GLU A 373 -30.62 1.94 32.13
CA GLU A 373 -31.31 2.02 33.42
C GLU A 373 -30.54 2.81 34.48
N THR A 374 -29.62 3.71 34.08
CA THR A 374 -28.92 4.59 35.04
C THR A 374 -28.86 6.04 34.56
N ALA A 375 -29.97 6.55 34.05
CA ALA A 375 -30.13 7.99 33.82
C ALA A 375 -31.61 8.37 33.82
N LEU A 376 -32.17 8.56 35.01
CA LEU A 376 -33.29 9.47 35.31
C LEU A 376 -33.32 9.64 36.84
N PRO A 377 -32.99 10.81 37.41
CA PRO A 377 -33.34 11.09 38.80
C PRO A 377 -34.84 11.37 38.87
N GLU A 378 -35.53 10.63 39.73
CA GLU A 378 -36.88 10.94 40.20
C GLU A 378 -36.87 12.34 40.84
N SER A 379 -37.57 13.29 40.23
CA SER A 379 -37.95 14.54 40.88
C SER A 379 -39.40 14.44 41.30
N GLU A 380 -39.61 14.34 42.60
CA GLU A 380 -40.88 14.50 43.29
C GLU A 380 -41.57 15.81 42.86
N GLY A 381 -42.80 15.70 42.36
CA GLY A 381 -43.72 16.83 42.18
C GLY A 381 -44.72 16.86 43.35
N PRO A 382 -45.07 18.05 43.88
CA PRO A 382 -45.88 18.16 45.09
C PRO A 382 -47.38 17.99 44.82
N GLU A 383 -48.08 17.71 45.93
CA GLU A 383 -49.51 17.52 46.13
C GLU A 383 -50.46 18.39 45.29
N LYS A 384 -51.59 17.76 44.95
CA LYS A 384 -52.76 18.32 44.29
C LYS A 384 -53.89 18.48 45.33
N PRO A 385 -54.62 19.61 45.42
CA PRO A 385 -55.93 19.64 46.04
C PRO A 385 -57.06 19.52 45.01
N GLU A 386 -58.24 19.17 45.55
CA GLU A 386 -59.47 18.69 44.93
C GLU A 386 -60.20 19.72 44.02
N GLY A 387 -61.14 19.20 43.21
CA GLY A 387 -61.86 19.86 42.07
C GLY A 387 -62.91 20.93 42.46
N PRO A 388 -64.02 21.15 41.70
CA PRO A 388 -64.66 20.27 40.70
C PRO A 388 -65.24 20.97 39.41
N GLU A 389 -65.97 20.17 38.62
CA GLU A 389 -67.02 20.51 37.61
C GLU A 389 -66.64 21.03 36.19
N GLY A 390 -67.25 20.41 35.15
CA GLY A 390 -67.10 20.70 33.71
C GLY A 390 -67.94 21.90 33.21
N PRO A 391 -68.43 21.96 31.94
CA PRO A 391 -68.24 21.10 30.76
C PRO A 391 -67.87 21.90 29.46
N GLU A 392 -67.98 21.23 28.30
CA GLU A 392 -68.22 21.76 26.93
C GLU A 392 -67.05 21.95 25.93
N GLU A 393 -67.15 21.16 24.85
CA GLU A 393 -66.71 21.37 23.45
C GLU A 393 -67.26 22.70 22.88
N PRO A 394 -66.66 23.33 21.82
CA PRO A 394 -66.87 22.83 20.44
C PRO A 394 -65.79 23.14 19.36
N GLU A 395 -65.88 22.32 18.31
CA GLU A 395 -65.78 22.60 16.86
C GLU A 395 -64.75 23.58 16.25
N GLY A 396 -64.00 23.04 15.27
CA GLY A 396 -64.07 23.52 13.88
C GLY A 396 -62.95 24.46 13.40
N ARG A 397 -62.20 24.02 12.36
CA ARG A 397 -62.35 24.53 10.98
C ARG A 397 -61.29 24.00 10.01
N GLU A 398 -61.78 23.88 8.77
CA GLU A 398 -61.23 23.34 7.54
C GLU A 398 -60.05 24.10 6.90
N ALA A 399 -59.28 23.35 6.10
CA ALA A 399 -58.79 23.55 4.72
C ALA A 399 -58.21 24.93 4.30
N VAL A 400 -57.17 25.04 3.46
CA VAL A 400 -57.11 24.70 2.01
C VAL A 400 -55.64 24.85 1.52
N PRO A 401 -55.17 24.06 0.51
CA PRO A 401 -53.81 24.12 -0.05
C PRO A 401 -53.69 25.04 -1.28
N VAL A 402 -52.46 25.45 -1.65
CA VAL A 402 -52.17 26.18 -2.91
C VAL A 402 -50.96 25.59 -3.66
N VAL A 403 -51.31 24.86 -4.72
CA VAL A 403 -50.86 24.91 -6.13
C VAL A 403 -49.43 25.37 -6.51
N SER A 404 -48.88 24.50 -7.36
CA SER A 404 -47.74 24.53 -8.29
C SER A 404 -47.34 25.85 -8.99
N ARG A 405 -46.07 25.86 -9.47
CA ARG A 405 -45.73 26.34 -10.82
C ARG A 405 -44.42 25.75 -11.33
N SER A 406 -44.54 25.08 -12.47
CA SER A 406 -43.48 24.73 -13.40
C SER A 406 -43.09 25.95 -14.26
N ARG A 407 -41.82 26.06 -14.67
CA ARG A 407 -41.40 26.80 -15.86
C ARG A 407 -40.16 26.17 -16.49
N SER A 408 -40.34 25.79 -17.75
CA SER A 408 -39.33 25.48 -18.76
C SER A 408 -38.75 26.78 -19.32
N ALA A 409 -37.46 26.78 -19.68
CA ALA A 409 -36.89 27.67 -20.68
C ALA A 409 -35.64 27.05 -21.31
N ALA A 410 -35.64 27.00 -22.64
CA ALA A 410 -34.52 26.63 -23.51
C ALA A 410 -33.91 27.90 -24.13
N VAL A 411 -32.59 27.96 -24.24
CA VAL A 411 -31.73 28.77 -25.15
C VAL A 411 -30.36 28.04 -25.14
N GLY A 412 -29.63 27.68 -26.19
CA GLY A 412 -29.49 28.17 -27.56
C GLY A 412 -28.03 28.62 -27.77
N THR A 413 -27.43 28.36 -28.96
CA THR A 413 -26.09 28.76 -29.52
C THR A 413 -24.85 27.93 -29.15
N GLU A 414 -23.85 27.71 -30.01
CA GLU A 414 -23.66 27.63 -31.48
C GLU A 414 -22.20 27.16 -31.72
N GLY A 415 -21.94 26.46 -32.83
CA GLY A 415 -20.72 26.61 -33.65
C GLY A 415 -19.46 25.76 -33.38
N GLY A 416 -19.02 24.99 -34.39
CA GLY A 416 -17.62 24.57 -34.51
C GLY A 416 -17.31 23.37 -35.41
N ARG A 417 -17.05 23.61 -36.70
CA ARG A 417 -16.64 22.65 -37.75
C ARG A 417 -15.30 21.93 -37.48
N ARG A 418 -15.14 20.70 -38.01
CA ARG A 418 -13.92 20.16 -38.68
C ARG A 418 -14.24 18.77 -39.29
N THR A 419 -14.48 18.70 -40.60
CA THR A 419 -13.57 18.20 -41.66
C THR A 419 -13.17 16.74 -41.53
N ASP A 420 -13.86 15.90 -42.30
CA ASP A 420 -13.49 14.53 -42.65
C ASP A 420 -12.25 14.51 -43.56
N ALA A 421 -11.29 13.66 -43.21
CA ALA A 421 -10.23 13.23 -44.12
C ALA A 421 -10.00 11.73 -43.94
N ALA A 422 -10.17 11.01 -45.04
CA ALA A 422 -10.00 9.57 -45.18
C ALA A 422 -8.55 9.12 -44.96
N PHE A 423 -8.37 7.93 -44.40
CA PHE A 423 -7.17 7.12 -44.61
C PHE A 423 -7.58 5.69 -44.92
N SER A 424 -7.48 5.34 -46.21
CA SER A 424 -7.67 4.00 -46.75
C SER A 424 -6.42 3.17 -46.54
N ALA A 425 -6.66 1.91 -46.21
CA ALA A 425 -5.71 0.82 -46.09
C ALA A 425 -4.85 0.61 -47.35
N GLY A 426 -3.61 0.17 -47.12
CA GLY A 426 -2.72 -0.39 -48.14
C GLY A 426 -1.97 -1.59 -47.57
N LEU A 427 -2.48 -2.79 -47.83
CA LEU A 427 -1.85 -4.08 -47.61
C LEU A 427 -2.18 -4.95 -48.81
N GLY A 428 -1.17 -5.44 -49.54
CA GLY A 428 -1.38 -6.41 -50.60
C GLY A 428 -0.24 -6.51 -51.63
N ARG A 429 0.86 -7.16 -51.24
CA ARG A 429 1.41 -8.42 -51.81
C ARG A 429 2.90 -8.54 -51.57
#